data_AF-E3Q987-F1
#
_entry.id   AF-E3Q987-F1
#
_cell.length_a   1.000
_cell.length_b   1.000
_cell.length_c   1.000
_cell.angle_alpha   90.00
_cell.angle_beta   90.00
_cell.angle_gamma   90.00
#
_symmetry.space_group_name_H-M   'P 1'
#
loop_
_entity.id
_entity.type
_entity.pdbx_description
1 polymer ?
#
loop_
_entity_poly.entity_id
_entity_poly.type
_entity_poly.pdbx_seq_one_letter_code
_entity_poly.pdbx_strand_id
1 'polypeptide(L)'
;MAFGIISVQCSGTRPACRRCSTHGFDCEWDTEPETTRRQALLNRAEDLEKENEDLHELVRYLCSRPESEALEIFHRLRATGDAFHVLDLVRMGDVLLNNLQNEKRDSDQMGGTRQSSMASSKPGSSRDNAKDEPDELED
;
A
#
# COMPACT_ATOMS: atom_id res chain seq x y z
N MET A 1 -38.14 -44.66 10.65
CA MET A 1 -36.72 -44.84 11.01
C MET A 1 -36.02 -43.52 10.71
N ALA A 2 -35.65 -42.75 11.74
CA ALA A 2 -34.97 -41.47 11.55
C ALA A 2 -33.46 -41.72 11.52
N PHE A 3 -32.83 -41.62 10.35
CA PHE A 3 -31.38 -41.57 10.24
C PHE A 3 -30.93 -40.16 10.62
N GLY A 4 -30.64 -39.97 11.91
CA GLY A 4 -30.04 -38.74 12.41
C GLY A 4 -28.65 -38.56 11.81
N ILE A 5 -28.40 -37.41 11.20
CA ILE A 5 -27.07 -37.03 10.71
C ILE A 5 -26.21 -36.75 11.96
N ILE A 6 -25.32 -37.69 12.29
CA ILE A 6 -24.28 -37.46 13.30
C ILE A 6 -23.15 -36.68 12.62
N SER A 7 -23.12 -35.37 12.82
CA SER A 7 -21.94 -34.56 12.49
C SER A 7 -20.87 -34.80 13.55
N VAL A 8 -19.78 -35.46 13.15
CA VAL A 8 -18.65 -35.70 14.06
C VAL A 8 -17.71 -34.51 13.99
N GLN A 9 -17.36 -33.95 15.15
CA GLN A 9 -16.39 -32.86 15.24
C GLN A 9 -15.01 -33.34 14.74
N CYS A 10 -14.45 -32.63 13.76
CA CYS A 10 -13.08 -32.85 13.31
C CYS A 10 -12.11 -32.37 14.40
N SER A 11 -11.09 -33.18 14.73
CA SER A 11 -10.12 -32.83 15.78
C SER A 11 -9.15 -31.72 15.37
N GLY A 12 -9.07 -31.36 14.09
CA GLY A 12 -8.19 -30.27 13.62
C GLY A 12 -6.69 -30.60 13.62
N THR A 13 -6.28 -31.81 14.02
CA THR A 13 -4.87 -32.22 14.12
C THR A 13 -4.28 -32.54 12.75
N ARG A 14 -3.13 -31.95 12.38
CA ARG A 14 -2.38 -32.24 11.15
C ARG A 14 -1.27 -33.27 11.39
N PRO A 15 -0.84 -34.08 10.39
CA PRO A 15 -1.28 -34.11 8.99
C PRO A 15 -2.60 -34.84 8.75
N ALA A 16 -3.06 -35.67 9.69
CA ALA A 16 -4.36 -36.34 9.61
C ALA A 16 -5.17 -36.11 10.89
N CYS A 17 -6.46 -35.78 10.74
CA CYS A 17 -7.33 -35.66 11.90
C CYS A 17 -7.51 -37.03 12.57
N ARG A 18 -7.81 -37.05 13.87
CA ARG A 18 -7.93 -38.29 14.67
C ARG A 18 -8.87 -39.30 14.01
N ARG A 19 -9.98 -38.83 13.43
CA ARG A 19 -10.95 -39.69 12.76
C ARG A 19 -10.39 -40.32 11.49
N CYS A 20 -9.81 -39.52 10.59
CA CYS A 20 -9.23 -40.03 9.35
C CYS A 20 -8.10 -41.03 9.64
N SER A 21 -7.28 -40.75 10.66
CA SER A 21 -6.24 -41.67 11.12
C SER A 21 -6.82 -43.00 11.64
N THR A 22 -7.87 -42.97 12.48
CA THR A 22 -8.49 -44.19 13.01
C THR A 22 -9.18 -45.04 11.94
N HIS A 23 -9.77 -44.42 10.92
CA HIS A 23 -10.50 -45.13 9.86
C HIS A 23 -9.64 -45.42 8.61
N GLY A 24 -8.39 -44.96 8.58
CA GLY A 24 -7.50 -45.14 7.42
C GLY A 24 -7.95 -44.37 6.17
N PHE A 25 -8.64 -43.24 6.34
CA PHE A 25 -8.99 -42.36 5.21
C PHE A 25 -7.87 -41.37 4.93
N ASP A 26 -7.68 -41.04 3.65
CA ASP A 26 -6.84 -39.92 3.24
C ASP A 26 -7.45 -38.61 3.73
N CYS A 27 -6.67 -37.88 4.55
CA CYS A 27 -7.09 -36.63 5.17
C CYS A 27 -6.59 -35.45 4.33
N GLU A 28 -7.43 -34.96 3.43
CA GLU A 28 -7.13 -33.79 2.63
C GLU A 28 -7.47 -32.49 3.39
N TRP A 29 -6.59 -31.50 3.26
CA TRP A 29 -6.78 -30.17 3.84
C TRP A 29 -6.78 -29.14 2.71
N ASP A 30 -7.80 -28.29 2.67
CA ASP A 30 -7.88 -27.20 1.68
C ASP A 30 -6.83 -26.09 1.91
N THR A 31 -6.03 -26.18 2.98
CA THR A 31 -5.03 -25.17 3.32
C THR A 31 -3.67 -25.75 3.69
N GLU A 32 -2.63 -24.98 3.41
CA GLU A 32 -1.22 -25.30 3.61
C GLU A 32 -0.90 -25.70 5.07
N PRO A 33 0.09 -26.58 5.32
CA PRO A 33 0.31 -27.19 6.63
C PRO A 33 0.49 -26.20 7.79
N GLU A 34 1.09 -25.04 7.51
CA GLU A 34 1.45 -24.01 8.50
C GLU A 34 0.40 -22.90 8.64
N THR A 35 -0.65 -22.87 7.80
CA THR A 35 -1.70 -21.85 7.88
C THR A 35 -3.03 -22.45 8.31
N THR A 36 -3.62 -21.88 9.36
CA THR A 36 -5.00 -22.21 9.73
C THR A 36 -5.94 -21.77 8.62
N ARG A 37 -7.07 -22.46 8.42
CA ARG A 37 -8.09 -22.07 7.43
C ARG A 37 -8.52 -20.60 7.57
N ARG A 38 -8.64 -20.13 8.82
CA ARG A 38 -8.94 -18.73 9.13
C ARG A 38 -7.84 -17.80 8.60
N GLN A 39 -6.58 -18.13 8.83
CA GLN A 39 -5.46 -17.30 8.36
C GLN A 39 -5.40 -17.26 6.83
N ALA A 40 -5.58 -18.39 6.15
CA ALA A 40 -5.59 -18.44 4.69
C ALA A 40 -6.72 -17.56 4.09
N LEU A 41 -7.90 -17.55 4.73
CA LEU A 41 -9.01 -16.68 4.32
C LEU A 41 -8.72 -15.19 4.56
N LEU A 42 -8.07 -14.85 5.68
CA LEU A 42 -7.66 -13.47 5.98
C LEU A 42 -6.63 -12.98 4.95
N ASN A 43 -5.58 -13.75 4.71
CA ASN A 43 -4.56 -13.41 3.72
C ASN A 43 -5.19 -13.19 2.33
N ARG A 44 -6.09 -14.08 1.91
CA ARG A 44 -6.80 -13.94 0.63
C ARG A 44 -7.69 -12.69 0.60
N ALA A 45 -8.31 -12.32 1.72
CA ALA A 45 -9.08 -11.09 1.80
C ALA A 45 -8.19 -9.86 1.65
N GLU A 46 -7.04 -9.83 2.34
CA GLU A 46 -6.04 -8.77 2.22
C GLU A 46 -5.49 -8.67 0.78
N ASP A 47 -5.19 -9.79 0.13
CA ASP A 47 -4.74 -9.82 -1.27
C ASP A 47 -5.79 -9.21 -2.21
N LEU A 48 -7.07 -9.60 -2.04
CA LEU A 48 -8.18 -9.08 -2.85
C LEU A 48 -8.46 -7.60 -2.59
N GLU A 49 -8.34 -7.14 -1.34
CA GLU A 49 -8.47 -5.73 -0.96
C GLU A 49 -7.38 -4.91 -1.64
N LYS A 50 -6.13 -5.39 -1.60
CA LYS A 50 -5.01 -4.74 -2.28
C LYS A 50 -5.20 -4.69 -3.79
N GLU A 51 -5.61 -5.80 -4.42
CA GLU A 51 -5.91 -5.82 -5.86
C GLU A 51 -7.02 -4.82 -6.21
N ASN A 52 -8.04 -4.69 -5.35
CA ASN A 52 -9.12 -3.74 -5.53
C ASN A 52 -8.62 -2.29 -5.47
N GLU A 53 -7.78 -1.96 -4.49
CA GLU A 53 -7.14 -0.66 -4.36
C GLU A 53 -6.27 -0.32 -5.58
N ASP A 54 -5.47 -1.28 -6.04
CA ASP A 54 -4.64 -1.14 -7.25
C ASP A 54 -5.49 -0.84 -8.49
N LEU A 55 -6.61 -1.53 -8.68
CA LEU A 55 -7.54 -1.26 -9.78
C LEU A 55 -8.19 0.13 -9.66
N HIS A 56 -8.56 0.55 -8.46
CA HIS A 56 -9.07 1.90 -8.21
C HIS A 56 -8.04 2.98 -8.50
N GLU A 57 -6.76 2.73 -8.22
CA GLU A 57 -5.67 3.63 -8.57
C GLU A 57 -5.50 3.75 -10.09
N LEU A 58 -5.54 2.63 -10.82
CA LEU A 58 -5.47 2.65 -12.28
C LEU A 58 -6.62 3.46 -12.90
N VAL A 59 -7.85 3.27 -12.40
CA VAL A 59 -9.02 4.08 -12.82
C VAL A 59 -8.80 5.56 -12.51
N ARG A 60 -8.24 5.87 -11.33
CA ARG A 60 -7.92 7.25 -10.95
C ARG A 60 -6.93 7.87 -11.92
N TYR A 61 -5.88 7.16 -12.31
CA TYR A 61 -4.92 7.64 -13.32
C TYR A 61 -5.58 7.91 -14.67
N LEU A 62 -6.50 7.04 -15.12
CA LEU A 62 -7.26 7.28 -16.34
C LEU A 62 -8.15 8.52 -16.26
N CYS A 63 -8.68 8.86 -15.08
CA CYS A 63 -9.57 10.00 -14.89
C CYS A 63 -8.85 11.32 -14.60
N SER A 64 -7.72 11.30 -13.88
CA SER A 64 -7.09 12.52 -13.36
C SER A 64 -5.91 13.01 -14.19
N ARG A 65 -5.28 12.14 -15.00
CA ARG A 65 -4.12 12.52 -15.82
C ARG A 65 -4.53 13.25 -17.09
N PRO A 66 -3.60 13.99 -17.72
CA PRO A 66 -3.82 14.57 -19.04
C PRO A 66 -4.30 13.53 -20.05
N GLU A 67 -5.20 13.92 -20.96
CA GLU A 67 -5.83 13.00 -21.92
C GLU A 67 -4.82 12.18 -22.73
N SER A 68 -3.70 12.78 -23.13
CA SER A 68 -2.62 12.09 -23.84
C SER A 68 -1.99 10.96 -23.02
N GLU A 69 -1.79 11.18 -21.71
CA GLU A 69 -1.25 10.15 -20.82
C GLU A 69 -2.28 9.05 -20.56
N ALA A 70 -3.54 9.43 -20.31
CA ALA A 70 -4.63 8.49 -20.10
C ALA A 70 -4.83 7.57 -21.33
N LEU A 71 -4.74 8.11 -22.54
CA LEU A 71 -4.80 7.32 -23.78
C LEU A 71 -3.65 6.32 -23.90
N GLU A 72 -2.43 6.72 -23.55
CA GLU A 72 -1.27 5.83 -23.57
C GLU A 72 -1.44 4.67 -22.56
N ILE A 73 -1.93 4.97 -21.35
CA ILE A 73 -2.27 3.95 -20.34
C ILE A 73 -3.32 2.99 -20.89
N PHE A 74 -4.38 3.51 -21.53
CA PHE A 74 -5.43 2.71 -22.15
C PHE A 74 -4.92 1.83 -23.29
N HIS A 75 -4.04 2.36 -24.14
CA HIS A 75 -3.44 1.59 -25.24
C HIS A 75 -2.59 0.44 -24.72
N ARG A 76 -1.79 0.68 -23.67
CA ARG A 76 -1.01 -0.37 -23.00
C ARG A 76 -1.90 -1.44 -22.41
N LEU A 77 -2.97 -1.05 -21.72
CA LEU A 77 -3.95 -1.97 -21.15
C LEU A 77 -4.57 -2.88 -22.22
N ARG A 78 -4.91 -2.32 -23.40
CA ARG A 78 -5.42 -3.11 -24.53
C ARG A 78 -4.38 -4.03 -25.16
N ALA A 79 -3.10 -3.66 -25.13
CA ALA A 79 -2.02 -4.43 -25.74
C ALA A 79 -1.57 -5.60 -24.85
N THR A 80 -1.47 -5.39 -23.53
CA THR A 80 -1.00 -6.40 -22.58
C THR A 80 -2.14 -7.28 -22.05
N GLY A 81 -3.33 -6.70 -21.86
CA GLY A 81 -4.45 -7.38 -21.17
C GLY A 81 -4.22 -7.55 -19.67
N ASP A 82 -3.19 -6.91 -19.10
CA ASP A 82 -2.81 -7.00 -17.70
C ASP A 82 -2.80 -5.61 -17.06
N ALA A 83 -3.78 -5.37 -16.18
CA ALA A 83 -3.97 -4.10 -15.49
C ALA A 83 -2.88 -3.82 -14.45
N PHE A 84 -2.44 -4.84 -13.72
CA PHE A 84 -1.44 -4.69 -12.66
C PHE A 84 -0.07 -4.38 -13.24
N HIS A 85 0.31 -5.08 -14.32
CA HIS A 85 1.54 -4.78 -15.03
C HIS A 85 1.57 -3.33 -15.57
N VAL A 86 0.45 -2.87 -16.12
CA VAL A 86 0.34 -1.49 -16.61
C VAL A 86 0.43 -0.48 -15.46
N LEU A 87 -0.22 -0.75 -14.33
CA LEU A 87 -0.12 0.09 -13.15
C LEU A 87 1.33 0.20 -12.64
N ASP A 88 2.07 -0.91 -12.59
CA ASP A 88 3.49 -0.92 -12.21
C ASP A 88 4.34 -0.07 -13.17
N LEU A 89 4.11 -0.19 -14.49
CA LEU A 89 4.79 0.64 -15.48
C LEU A 89 4.54 2.14 -15.26
N VAL A 90 3.30 2.52 -14.93
CA VAL A 90 2.93 3.91 -14.65
C VAL A 90 3.62 4.41 -13.38
N ARG A 91 3.55 3.64 -12.28
CA ARG A 91 4.22 3.96 -11.00
C ARG A 91 5.73 4.15 -11.18
N MET A 92 6.38 3.23 -11.90
CA MET A 92 7.81 3.36 -12.20
C MET A 92 8.11 4.63 -13.01
N GLY A 93 7.27 4.95 -14.00
CA GLY A 93 7.38 6.18 -14.77
C GLY A 93 7.33 7.44 -13.91
N ASP A 94 6.39 7.49 -12.96
CA ASP A 94 6.25 8.63 -12.03
C ASP A 94 7.48 8.80 -11.15
N VAL A 95 8.03 7.70 -10.60
CA VAL A 95 9.25 7.75 -9.78
C VAL A 95 10.42 8.33 -10.58
N LEU A 96 10.59 7.90 -11.83
CA LEU A 96 11.66 8.40 -12.69
C LEU A 96 11.47 9.90 -13.02
N LEU A 97 10.26 10.31 -13.36
CA LEU A 97 9.95 11.71 -13.66
C LEU A 97 10.15 12.62 -12.43
N ASN A 98 9.72 12.16 -11.25
CA ASN A 98 9.90 12.89 -10.00
C ASN A 98 11.39 13.07 -9.66
N ASN A 99 12.20 12.01 -9.81
CA ASN A 99 13.64 12.08 -9.58
C ASN A 99 14.31 13.08 -10.54
N LEU A 100 13.97 13.04 -11.84
CA LEU A 100 14.50 13.97 -12.84
C LEU A 100 14.11 15.44 -12.56
N GLN A 101 12.92 15.68 -12.00
CA GLN A 101 12.51 17.01 -11.59
C GLN A 101 13.31 17.51 -10.39
N ASN A 102 13.70 16.62 -9.48
CA ASN A 102 14.48 16.97 -8.30
C ASN A 102 15.91 17.37 -8.65
N GLU A 103 16.60 16.60 -9.51
CA GLU A 103 17.97 16.88 -9.97
C GLU A 103 18.10 18.26 -10.65
N LYS A 104 17.06 18.70 -11.38
CA LYS A 104 17.04 20.03 -12.00
C LYS A 104 16.99 21.15 -10.97
N ARG A 105 16.23 20.98 -9.88
CA ARG A 105 16.11 21.99 -8.82
C ARG A 105 17.42 22.18 -8.07
N ASP A 106 18.15 21.09 -7.81
CA ASP A 106 19.45 21.14 -7.12
C ASP A 106 20.53 21.83 -7.96
N SER A 107 20.46 21.69 -9.28
CA SER A 107 21.39 22.35 -10.21
C SER A 107 21.18 23.87 -10.29
N ASP A 108 19.92 24.33 -10.24
CA ASP A 108 19.58 25.77 -10.27
C ASP A 108 19.96 26.49 -8.95
N GLN A 109 19.98 25.76 -7.82
CA GLN A 109 20.30 26.33 -6.51
C GLN A 109 21.79 26.71 -6.34
N MET A 110 22.69 26.12 -7.13
CA MET A 110 24.15 26.35 -7.03
C MET A 110 24.70 27.38 -8.02
N GLY A 111 23.86 27.92 -8.92
CA GLY A 111 24.18 29.04 -9.81
C GLY A 111 23.93 30.43 -9.22
N GLY A 112 23.31 30.52 -8.04
CA GLY A 112 22.82 31.78 -7.44
C GLY A 112 23.72 32.44 -6.38
N THR A 113 24.95 32.00 -6.16
CA THR A 113 25.87 32.69 -5.24
C THR A 113 26.94 33.47 -6.01
N ARG A 114 26.63 34.72 -6.36
CA ARG A 114 27.61 35.81 -6.44
C ARG A 114 26.91 37.17 -6.49
N GLN A 115 27.28 37.99 -5.50
CA GLN A 115 27.09 39.45 -5.38
C GLN A 115 25.81 39.92 -4.69
N SER A 116 25.86 39.91 -3.36
CA SER A 116 25.29 41.01 -2.56
C SER A 116 26.28 41.37 -1.45
N SER A 117 27.29 42.12 -1.88
CA SER A 117 28.18 42.87 -1.00
C SER A 117 27.45 44.05 -0.36
N MET A 118 27.59 44.13 0.97
CA MET A 118 27.67 45.35 1.79
C MET A 118 26.42 46.26 1.85
N ALA A 119 25.65 46.12 2.92
CA ALA A 119 25.06 47.28 3.61
C ALA A 119 24.95 46.98 5.10
N SER A 120 25.84 47.60 5.87
CA SER A 120 25.82 47.67 7.32
C SER A 120 24.53 48.28 7.84
N SER A 121 23.95 47.71 8.90
CA SER A 121 23.27 48.43 9.99
C SER A 121 22.96 47.48 11.17
N LYS A 122 23.54 47.79 12.33
CA LYS A 122 23.16 47.38 13.70
C LYS A 122 22.81 48.69 14.45
N PRO A 123 22.25 48.70 15.69
CA PRO A 123 21.37 47.75 16.39
C PRO A 123 20.19 48.47 17.10
N GLY A 124 19.19 47.71 17.59
CA GLY A 124 18.20 48.18 18.59
C GLY A 124 17.40 46.98 19.11
N SER A 125 17.69 46.45 20.31
CA SER A 125 17.28 46.89 21.65
C SER A 125 15.84 46.49 22.03
N SER A 126 15.77 45.43 22.85
CA SER A 126 14.92 45.23 24.04
C SER A 126 13.39 45.22 23.90
N ARG A 127 12.75 44.09 24.19
CA ARG A 127 12.12 43.85 25.51
C ARG A 127 11.38 42.51 25.58
N ASP A 128 11.44 41.96 26.79
CA ASP A 128 10.82 40.76 27.31
C ASP A 128 9.29 40.74 27.19
N ASN A 129 8.73 39.53 27.10
CA ASN A 129 7.78 39.09 28.13
C ASN A 129 7.65 37.56 28.14
N ALA A 130 7.87 36.99 29.31
CA ALA A 130 7.45 35.66 29.71
C ALA A 130 6.01 35.68 30.26
N LYS A 131 5.49 34.47 30.54
CA LYS A 131 4.25 34.05 31.23
C LYS A 131 3.20 33.47 30.28
N ASP A 132 2.57 32.33 30.52
CA ASP A 132 2.61 31.32 31.59
C ASP A 132 1.92 30.06 31.00
N GLU A 133 2.37 28.86 31.41
CA GLU A 133 1.73 27.54 31.25
C GLU A 133 0.62 27.38 32.33
N PRO A 134 -0.04 26.22 32.54
CA PRO A 134 -0.85 25.30 31.70
C PRO A 134 -2.34 25.34 32.15
N ASP A 135 -3.23 24.59 31.48
CA ASP A 135 -4.24 23.81 32.23
C ASP A 135 -4.71 22.58 31.44
N GLU A 136 -4.70 21.44 32.12
CA GLU A 136 -5.30 20.17 31.71
C GLU A 136 -6.83 20.32 31.66
N LEU A 137 -7.53 19.43 30.95
CA LEU A 137 -8.84 18.92 31.39
C LEU A 137 -9.21 17.67 30.57
N GLU A 138 -9.49 16.62 31.33
CA GLU A 138 -9.91 15.25 30.97
C GLU A 138 -11.35 15.19 30.44
N ASP A 139 -11.63 14.24 29.53
CA ASP A 139 -12.60 13.13 29.69
C ASP A 139 -12.48 12.14 28.50
#